data_AF-V9LBS5-F1
#
_entry.id   AF-V9LBS5-F1
#
_cell.length_a   1.000
_cell.length_b   1.000
_cell.length_c   1.000
_cell.angle_alpha   90.00
_cell.angle_beta   90.00
_cell.angle_gamma   90.00
#
_symmetry.space_group_name_H-M   'P 1'
#
loop_
_entity.id
_entity.type
_entity.pdbx_description
1 polymer ?
#
loop_
_entity_poly.entity_id
_entity_poly.type
_entity_poly.pdbx_seq_one_letter_code
_entity_poly.pdbx_strand_id
1 'polypeptide(L)'
;TSHHLLLSSRAAENMELWLLISNIDAIEKSVENLYGDHSLKVDGDRSSVSSGTITIKCKDLCVMYLEIPGMEECLNIASSIEALSSLQSITQMYPYFYRPKNLNRQEGWNLFTTEEEFTRLSANTTNWRLSYVNKAFAVCPTYPDAVLVLRSVDDEMLKAVARFRQGGRFPVLSYYHRKNGMVIMRSSQPMPGANGKRCKEDEQFLAAVLQPDRKGFIIETRSIQATHQARVKGGGFETKANYPNWKRLHRPIDRGRG
;
A
#
# COMPACT_ATOMS: atom_id res chain seq x y z
N THR A 1 -16.40 -15.72 -14.61
CA THR A 1 -15.12 -16.46 -14.73
C THR A 1 -14.40 -16.41 -13.39
N SER A 2 -13.18 -16.94 -13.23
CA SER A 2 -12.42 -16.84 -11.97
C SER A 2 -11.91 -15.43 -11.64
N HIS A 3 -11.82 -14.54 -12.63
CA HIS A 3 -11.20 -13.20 -12.47
C HIS A 3 -12.08 -12.04 -12.92
N HIS A 4 -13.06 -12.31 -13.79
CA HIS A 4 -13.97 -11.31 -14.32
C HIS A 4 -15.43 -11.74 -14.17
N LEU A 5 -16.26 -10.79 -13.79
CA LEU A 5 -17.70 -10.81 -14.03
C LEU A 5 -17.95 -10.18 -15.41
N LEU A 6 -18.62 -10.93 -16.29
CA LEU A 6 -18.93 -10.52 -17.65
C LEU A 6 -20.43 -10.42 -17.79
N LEU A 7 -20.93 -9.25 -18.16
CA LEU A 7 -22.35 -9.00 -18.40
C LEU A 7 -22.52 -8.56 -19.85
N SER A 8 -23.44 -9.17 -20.59
CA SER A 8 -23.69 -8.89 -22.00
C SER A 8 -25.17 -8.67 -22.24
N SER A 9 -25.54 -7.60 -22.93
CA SER A 9 -26.95 -7.17 -23.06
C SER A 9 -27.77 -8.03 -24.02
N ARG A 10 -27.16 -8.89 -24.84
CA ARG A 10 -27.79 -9.73 -25.90
C ARG A 10 -28.72 -8.97 -26.88
N ALA A 11 -28.90 -7.66 -26.73
CA ALA A 11 -29.70 -6.77 -27.57
C ALA A 11 -28.85 -6.23 -28.75
N ALA A 12 -29.52 -5.57 -29.70
CA ALA A 12 -28.97 -5.16 -31.00
C ALA A 12 -27.65 -4.35 -30.96
N GLU A 13 -27.30 -3.76 -29.82
CA GLU A 13 -26.09 -2.94 -29.65
C GLU A 13 -24.89 -3.69 -29.02
N ASN A 14 -25.01 -5.00 -28.72
CA ASN A 14 -23.92 -5.87 -28.20
C ASN A 14 -23.05 -5.21 -27.12
N MET A 15 -23.66 -4.62 -26.10
CA MET A 15 -22.91 -4.02 -25.00
C MET A 15 -22.37 -5.11 -24.09
N GLU A 16 -21.08 -5.04 -23.78
CA GLU A 16 -20.41 -5.90 -22.81
C GLU A 16 -19.80 -5.07 -21.68
N LEU A 17 -20.04 -5.50 -20.45
CA LEU A 17 -19.38 -4.98 -19.25
C LEU A 17 -18.45 -6.04 -18.69
N TRP A 18 -17.18 -5.66 -18.56
CA TRP A 18 -16.12 -6.49 -18.01
C TRP A 18 -15.68 -5.91 -16.67
N LEU A 19 -16.06 -6.58 -15.59
CA LEU A 19 -15.70 -6.17 -14.23
C LEU A 19 -14.67 -7.13 -13.65
N LEU A 20 -13.50 -6.62 -13.28
CA LEU A 20 -12.53 -7.38 -12.49
C LEU A 20 -13.11 -7.70 -11.12
N ILE A 21 -13.14 -8.98 -10.75
CA ILE A 21 -13.67 -9.41 -9.46
C ILE A 21 -12.88 -8.78 -8.29
N SER A 22 -11.58 -8.54 -8.47
CA SER A 22 -10.74 -7.85 -7.48
C SER A 22 -11.11 -6.38 -7.25
N ASN A 23 -11.90 -5.78 -8.15
CA ASN A 23 -12.43 -4.42 -8.01
C ASN A 23 -13.68 -4.38 -7.14
N ILE A 24 -14.33 -5.52 -6.88
CA ILE A 24 -15.48 -5.62 -6.01
C ILE A 24 -15.00 -5.45 -4.57
N ASP A 25 -15.63 -4.52 -3.85
CA ASP A 25 -15.37 -4.22 -2.45
C ASP A 25 -16.36 -4.96 -1.55
N ALA A 26 -17.65 -4.90 -1.90
CA ALA A 26 -18.72 -5.57 -1.18
C ALA A 26 -19.86 -5.95 -2.12
N ILE A 27 -20.64 -6.95 -1.73
CA ILE A 27 -21.93 -7.25 -2.36
C ILE A 27 -23.04 -7.29 -1.32
N GLU A 28 -24.24 -6.93 -1.73
CA GLU A 28 -25.48 -7.11 -0.96
C GLU A 28 -26.45 -7.90 -1.82
N LYS A 29 -27.19 -8.83 -1.22
CA LYS A 29 -28.16 -9.67 -1.92
C LYS A 29 -29.52 -9.65 -1.23
N SER A 30 -30.58 -9.58 -2.01
CA SER A 30 -31.97 -9.73 -1.56
C SER A 30 -32.69 -10.73 -2.45
N VAL A 31 -33.62 -11.50 -1.89
CA VAL A 31 -34.43 -12.47 -2.64
C VAL A 31 -35.89 -12.31 -2.24
N GLU A 32 -36.78 -12.34 -3.22
CA GLU A 32 -38.22 -12.19 -3.03
C GLU A 32 -38.96 -13.34 -3.71
N ASN A 33 -39.92 -13.93 -2.98
CA ASN A 33 -40.88 -14.86 -3.56
C ASN A 33 -42.11 -14.05 -3.97
N LEU A 34 -42.33 -13.87 -5.28
CA LEU A 34 -43.60 -13.36 -5.77
C LEU A 34 -44.63 -14.49 -5.64
N TYR A 35 -45.23 -14.62 -4.46
CA TYR A 35 -46.49 -15.34 -4.33
C TYR A 35 -47.53 -14.50 -5.07
N GLY A 36 -47.93 -14.94 -6.26
CA GLY A 36 -49.01 -14.31 -7.01
C GLY A 36 -50.23 -14.15 -6.12
N ASP A 37 -50.80 -12.95 -6.12
CA ASP A 37 -52.06 -12.62 -5.47
C ASP A 37 -53.08 -13.73 -5.75
N HIS A 38 -53.57 -14.35 -4.68
CA HIS A 38 -54.54 -15.44 -4.73
C HIS A 38 -55.93 -14.86 -5.08
N SER A 39 -56.12 -14.41 -6.31
CA SER A 39 -57.46 -14.33 -6.90
C SER A 39 -57.40 -14.39 -8.44
N LEU A 40 -57.89 -15.51 -8.97
CA LEU A 40 -58.24 -15.79 -10.38
C LEU A 40 -57.07 -16.13 -11.33
N LYS A 41 -56.75 -17.43 -11.48
CA LYS A 41 -56.85 -18.18 -12.77
C LYS A 41 -56.36 -19.64 -12.68
N VAL A 42 -56.80 -20.38 -13.69
CA VAL A 42 -56.96 -21.83 -13.83
C VAL A 42 -55.81 -22.46 -14.64
N ASP A 43 -55.46 -23.69 -14.25
CA ASP A 43 -54.69 -24.74 -14.93
C ASP A 43 -53.26 -24.46 -15.44
N GLY A 44 -52.30 -25.20 -14.85
CA GLY A 44 -51.35 -25.96 -15.68
C GLY A 44 -49.85 -25.78 -15.43
N ASP A 45 -49.38 -24.64 -14.94
CA ASP A 45 -47.93 -24.41 -14.78
C ASP A 45 -47.63 -23.58 -13.51
N ARG A 46 -47.33 -24.28 -12.41
CA ARG A 46 -46.92 -23.65 -11.14
C ARG A 46 -45.40 -23.49 -11.12
N SER A 47 -44.86 -22.53 -11.88
CA SER A 47 -43.54 -21.99 -11.58
C SER A 47 -43.72 -20.74 -10.71
N SER A 48 -43.39 -20.83 -9.42
CA SER A 48 -43.20 -19.63 -8.60
C SER A 48 -42.14 -18.76 -9.27
N VAL A 49 -42.50 -17.57 -9.75
CA VAL A 49 -41.53 -16.61 -10.30
C VAL A 49 -40.80 -15.99 -9.11
N SER A 50 -39.71 -16.60 -8.69
CA SER A 50 -38.82 -16.00 -7.69
C SER A 50 -37.82 -15.10 -8.41
N SER A 51 -37.38 -14.03 -7.75
CA SER A 51 -36.32 -13.15 -8.25
C SER A 51 -35.46 -12.68 -7.09
N GLY A 52 -34.27 -12.20 -7.41
CA GLY A 52 -33.41 -11.57 -6.42
C GLY A 52 -32.62 -10.42 -7.00
N THR A 53 -32.06 -9.61 -6.12
CA THR A 53 -31.21 -8.48 -6.48
C THR A 53 -29.81 -8.70 -5.91
N ILE A 54 -28.80 -8.34 -6.70
CA ILE A 54 -27.40 -8.28 -6.27
C ILE A 54 -26.92 -6.84 -6.50
N THR A 55 -26.56 -6.17 -5.41
CA THR A 55 -25.89 -4.87 -5.43
C THR A 55 -24.39 -5.10 -5.32
N ILE A 56 -23.63 -4.68 -6.32
CA ILE A 56 -22.17 -4.80 -6.35
C ILE A 56 -21.56 -3.41 -6.11
N LYS A 57 -20.79 -3.27 -5.03
CA LYS A 57 -20.07 -2.04 -4.67
C LYS A 57 -18.60 -2.21 -5.03
N CYS A 58 -18.06 -1.31 -5.82
CA CYS A 58 -16.69 -1.39 -6.33
C CYS A 58 -15.77 -0.34 -5.70
N LYS A 59 -14.46 -0.62 -5.76
CA LYS A 59 -13.40 0.23 -5.18
C LYS A 59 -13.20 1.56 -5.94
N ASP A 60 -13.72 1.63 -7.17
CA ASP A 60 -13.81 2.85 -7.98
C ASP A 60 -15.07 3.67 -7.69
N LEU A 61 -15.80 3.34 -6.61
CA LEU A 61 -17.04 3.99 -6.18
C LEU A 61 -18.23 3.73 -7.11
N CYS A 62 -18.09 2.85 -8.10
CA CYS A 62 -19.23 2.40 -8.90
C CYS A 62 -20.11 1.43 -8.11
N VAL A 63 -21.42 1.63 -8.20
CA VAL A 63 -22.43 0.72 -7.65
C VAL A 63 -23.28 0.19 -8.80
N MET A 64 -23.36 -1.13 -8.91
CA MET A 64 -24.13 -1.82 -9.95
C MET A 64 -25.26 -2.61 -9.30
N TYR A 65 -26.44 -2.55 -9.91
CA TYR A 65 -27.63 -3.27 -9.46
C TYR A 65 -28.00 -4.30 -10.52
N LEU A 66 -28.06 -5.57 -10.12
CA LEU A 66 -28.42 -6.68 -10.98
C LEU A 66 -29.70 -7.32 -10.46
N GLU A 67 -30.71 -7.41 -11.32
CA GLU A 67 -31.89 -8.23 -11.08
C GLU A 67 -31.67 -9.61 -11.70
N ILE A 68 -31.76 -10.64 -10.88
CA ILE A 68 -31.54 -12.03 -11.27
C ILE A 68 -32.87 -12.78 -11.19
N PRO A 69 -33.39 -13.30 -12.31
CA PRO A 69 -34.52 -14.22 -12.29
C PRO A 69 -34.12 -15.51 -11.57
N GLY A 70 -34.94 -15.94 -10.61
CA GLY A 70 -34.69 -17.12 -9.80
C GLY A 70 -33.92 -16.84 -8.51
N MET A 71 -34.48 -17.26 -7.38
CA MET A 71 -33.85 -17.14 -6.06
C MET A 71 -32.56 -17.97 -5.98
N GLU A 72 -32.59 -19.21 -6.48
CA GLU A 72 -31.43 -20.11 -6.42
C GLU A 72 -30.27 -19.56 -7.25
N GLU A 73 -30.54 -19.06 -8.45
CA GLU A 73 -29.57 -18.43 -9.34
C GLU A 73 -28.96 -17.18 -8.70
N CYS A 74 -29.78 -16.31 -8.10
CA CYS A 74 -29.32 -15.12 -7.39
C CYS A 74 -28.33 -15.50 -6.27
N LEU A 75 -28.70 -16.47 -5.44
CA LEU A 75 -27.86 -16.93 -4.33
C LEU A 75 -26.56 -17.56 -4.82
N ASN A 76 -26.62 -18.41 -5.85
CA ASN A 76 -25.45 -19.08 -6.42
C ASN A 76 -24.46 -18.08 -7.05
N ILE A 77 -24.97 -17.07 -7.77
CA ILE A 77 -24.14 -16.00 -8.35
C ILE A 77 -23.49 -15.17 -7.22
N ALA A 78 -24.27 -14.74 -6.24
CA ALA A 78 -23.77 -13.93 -5.13
C ALA A 78 -22.69 -14.67 -4.34
N SER A 79 -22.93 -15.94 -3.98
CA SER A 79 -21.93 -16.78 -3.30
C SER A 79 -20.66 -16.98 -4.11
N SER A 80 -20.76 -17.11 -5.43
CA SER A 80 -19.60 -17.21 -6.32
C SER A 80 -18.79 -15.91 -6.35
N ILE A 81 -19.47 -14.75 -6.40
CA ILE A 81 -18.82 -13.44 -6.37
C ILE A 81 -18.12 -13.22 -5.02
N GLU A 82 -18.79 -13.50 -3.90
CA GLU A 82 -18.21 -13.44 -2.53
C GLU A 82 -16.95 -14.31 -2.41
N ALA A 83 -17.00 -15.55 -2.89
CA ALA A 83 -15.87 -16.47 -2.81
C ALA A 83 -14.66 -15.99 -3.66
N LEU A 84 -14.92 -15.44 -4.85
CA LEU A 84 -13.85 -15.02 -5.76
C LEU A 84 -13.31 -13.62 -5.46
N SER A 85 -14.10 -12.71 -4.86
CA SER A 85 -13.64 -11.37 -4.44
C SER A 85 -12.79 -11.40 -3.18
N SER A 86 -12.93 -12.45 -2.36
CA SER A 86 -12.22 -12.63 -1.09
C SER A 86 -10.95 -13.50 -1.19
N LEU A 87 -10.50 -13.84 -2.40
CA LEU A 87 -9.28 -14.64 -2.60
C LEU A 87 -8.06 -13.99 -1.95
N GLN A 88 -7.48 -14.68 -0.95
CA GLN A 88 -6.29 -14.21 -0.24
C GLN A 88 -4.98 -14.64 -0.90
N SER A 89 -5.00 -15.71 -1.71
CA SER A 89 -3.81 -16.24 -2.35
C SER A 89 -3.40 -15.37 -3.54
N ILE A 90 -2.25 -14.71 -3.41
CA ILE A 90 -1.69 -13.84 -4.46
C ILE A 90 -1.49 -14.62 -5.76
N THR A 91 -1.07 -15.89 -5.69
CA THR A 91 -0.86 -16.74 -6.88
C THR A 91 -2.15 -17.09 -7.62
N GLN A 92 -3.31 -16.89 -6.99
CA GLN A 92 -4.62 -17.10 -7.63
C GLN A 92 -5.16 -15.82 -8.30
N MET A 93 -4.49 -14.68 -8.15
CA MET A 93 -4.92 -13.41 -8.74
C MET A 93 -4.67 -13.35 -10.25
N TYR A 94 -5.48 -12.56 -10.95
CA TYR A 94 -5.46 -12.43 -12.42
C TYR A 94 -4.07 -12.21 -13.04
N PRO A 95 -3.16 -11.39 -12.47
CA PRO A 95 -1.82 -11.20 -13.03
C PRO A 95 -0.99 -12.49 -13.22
N TYR A 96 -1.25 -13.54 -12.43
CA TYR A 96 -0.55 -14.83 -12.55
C TYR A 96 -1.04 -15.66 -13.74
N PHE A 97 -2.26 -15.41 -14.21
CA PHE A 97 -2.91 -16.12 -15.33
C PHE A 97 -2.88 -15.32 -16.63
N TYR A 98 -2.68 -14.00 -16.56
CA TYR A 98 -2.61 -13.15 -17.74
C TYR A 98 -1.44 -13.53 -18.65
N ARG A 99 -1.73 -13.78 -19.94
CA ARG A 99 -0.74 -14.14 -20.98
C ARG A 99 -0.94 -13.24 -22.21
N PRO A 100 -0.36 -12.03 -22.22
CA PRO A 100 -0.48 -11.13 -23.36
C PRO A 100 0.24 -11.71 -24.58
N LYS A 101 -0.39 -11.63 -25.76
CA LYS A 101 0.18 -12.16 -27.01
C LYS A 101 1.34 -11.33 -27.56
N ASN A 102 1.33 -10.02 -27.32
CA ASN A 102 2.23 -9.04 -27.98
C ASN A 102 3.11 -8.25 -27.00
N LEU A 103 3.17 -8.63 -25.73
CA LEU A 103 4.07 -7.99 -24.77
C LEU A 103 5.31 -8.85 -24.60
N ASN A 104 6.46 -8.32 -25.03
CA ASN A 104 7.74 -8.80 -24.56
C ASN A 104 7.79 -8.56 -23.04
N ARG A 105 7.54 -9.63 -22.27
CA ARG A 105 7.40 -9.59 -20.81
C ARG A 105 8.56 -8.87 -20.10
N GLN A 106 9.74 -8.80 -20.73
CA GLN A 106 10.94 -8.17 -20.19
C GLN A 106 10.97 -6.63 -20.30
N GLU A 107 10.23 -6.03 -21.24
CA GLU A 107 10.34 -4.58 -21.51
C GLU A 107 9.84 -3.74 -20.34
N GLY A 108 8.76 -4.15 -19.66
CA GLY A 108 8.18 -3.41 -18.52
C GLY A 108 8.98 -3.47 -17.21
N TRP A 109 9.56 -4.63 -16.88
CA TRP A 109 10.28 -4.83 -15.62
C TRP A 109 11.66 -4.17 -15.60
N ASN A 110 12.29 -4.02 -16.77
CA ASN A 110 13.61 -3.44 -16.93
C ASN A 110 13.57 -1.97 -17.37
N LEU A 111 12.39 -1.31 -17.33
CA LEU A 111 12.27 0.11 -17.68
C LEU A 111 13.14 1.02 -16.81
N PHE A 112 13.30 0.64 -15.54
CA PHE A 112 14.21 1.29 -14.61
C PHE A 112 14.63 0.29 -13.55
N THR A 113 15.92 0.26 -13.22
CA THR A 113 16.38 -0.44 -12.01
C THR A 113 16.64 0.56 -10.89
N THR A 114 16.42 0.11 -9.65
CA THR A 114 16.73 0.94 -8.48
C THR A 114 18.23 1.28 -8.41
N GLU A 115 19.09 0.37 -8.88
CA GLU A 115 20.54 0.54 -8.88
C GLU A 115 21.00 1.58 -9.91
N GLU A 116 20.42 1.60 -11.12
CA GLU A 116 20.68 2.65 -12.12
C GLU A 116 20.27 4.02 -11.59
N GLU A 117 19.09 4.14 -10.98
CA GLU A 117 18.62 5.42 -10.44
C GLU A 117 19.49 5.89 -9.26
N PHE A 118 19.91 4.98 -8.38
CA PHE A 118 20.81 5.33 -7.29
C PHE A 118 22.22 5.67 -7.77
N THR A 119 22.72 5.00 -8.79
CA THR A 119 24.00 5.33 -9.44
C THR A 119 23.92 6.72 -10.08
N ARG A 120 22.85 6.99 -10.83
CA ARG A 120 22.58 8.30 -11.43
C ARG A 120 22.49 9.40 -10.37
N LEU A 121 21.86 9.13 -9.22
CA LEU A 121 21.71 10.10 -8.14
C LEU A 121 23.02 10.37 -7.41
N SER A 122 23.75 9.31 -7.05
CA SER A 122 25.06 9.38 -6.38
C SER A 122 26.14 10.05 -7.26
N ALA A 123 26.07 9.92 -8.59
CA ALA A 123 26.95 10.65 -9.50
C ALA A 123 26.86 12.18 -9.36
N ASN A 124 25.78 12.71 -8.78
CA ASN A 124 25.60 14.15 -8.57
C ASN A 124 26.16 14.64 -7.22
N THR A 125 26.74 13.77 -6.40
CA THR A 125 27.19 14.15 -5.07
C THR A 125 28.32 13.26 -4.56
N THR A 126 29.37 13.86 -4.00
CA THR A 126 30.48 13.13 -3.37
C THR A 126 30.16 12.68 -1.94
N ASN A 127 29.11 13.24 -1.31
CA ASN A 127 28.80 13.02 0.11
C ASN A 127 27.93 11.78 0.36
N TRP A 128 27.40 11.16 -0.69
CA TRP A 128 26.55 9.97 -0.59
C TRP A 128 27.20 8.80 -1.31
N ARG A 129 26.94 7.59 -0.81
CA ARG A 129 27.40 6.33 -1.37
C ARG A 129 26.26 5.33 -1.46
N LEU A 130 26.38 4.41 -2.41
CA LEU A 130 25.58 3.19 -2.43
C LEU A 130 26.09 2.25 -1.33
N SER A 131 25.17 1.72 -0.52
CA SER A 131 25.45 0.69 0.48
C SER A 131 24.61 -0.55 0.17
N TYR A 132 25.25 -1.72 0.27
CA TYR A 132 24.61 -3.03 0.19
C TYR A 132 24.39 -3.65 1.58
N VAL A 133 24.36 -2.81 2.63
CA VAL A 133 24.09 -3.26 4.01
C VAL A 133 22.77 -4.02 4.13
N ASN A 134 21.80 -3.72 3.26
CA ASN A 134 20.50 -4.37 3.23
C ASN A 134 20.38 -5.49 2.17
N LYS A 135 21.51 -6.03 1.70
CA LYS A 135 21.50 -7.14 0.76
C LYS A 135 20.73 -8.33 1.32
N ALA A 136 19.95 -8.99 0.46
CA ALA A 136 18.99 -10.03 0.81
C ALA A 136 17.98 -9.58 1.88
N PHE A 137 17.70 -8.27 1.96
CA PHE A 137 16.79 -7.65 2.92
C PHE A 137 17.13 -7.89 4.40
N ALA A 138 18.42 -8.14 4.70
CA ALA A 138 18.87 -8.64 6.00
C ALA A 138 18.71 -7.65 7.16
N VAL A 139 18.72 -6.33 6.90
CA VAL A 139 18.66 -5.29 7.93
C VAL A 139 17.26 -4.68 8.03
N CYS A 140 16.58 -4.52 6.91
CA CYS A 140 15.25 -3.95 6.79
C CYS A 140 14.47 -4.65 5.66
N PRO A 141 13.55 -5.57 6.00
CA PRO A 141 12.73 -6.31 5.03
C PRO A 141 11.88 -5.44 4.08
N THR A 142 11.65 -4.18 4.44
CA THR A 142 10.78 -3.25 3.71
C THR A 142 11.53 -2.14 2.98
N TYR A 143 12.86 -2.23 2.94
CA TYR A 143 13.72 -1.36 2.12
C TYR A 143 14.23 -2.12 0.90
N PRO A 144 14.67 -1.42 -0.17
CA PRO A 144 15.36 -2.05 -1.27
C PRO A 144 16.68 -2.71 -0.83
N ASP A 145 17.20 -3.59 -1.68
CA ASP A 145 18.42 -4.37 -1.43
C ASP A 145 19.67 -3.48 -1.25
N ALA A 146 19.77 -2.45 -2.09
CA ALA A 146 20.77 -1.39 -1.97
C ALA A 146 20.09 -0.08 -1.50
N VAL A 147 20.84 0.78 -0.81
CA VAL A 147 20.34 2.08 -0.32
C VAL A 147 21.41 3.16 -0.44
N LEU A 148 20.97 4.42 -0.58
CA LEU A 148 21.86 5.58 -0.56
C LEU A 148 21.96 6.17 0.85
N VAL A 149 23.19 6.26 1.33
CA VAL A 149 23.56 6.71 2.68
C VAL A 149 24.76 7.66 2.61
N LEU A 150 25.06 8.34 3.72
CA LEU A 150 26.24 9.21 3.79
C LEU A 150 27.53 8.41 3.56
N ARG A 151 28.46 9.00 2.81
CA ARG A 151 29.77 8.39 2.54
C ARG A 151 30.61 8.21 3.81
N SER A 152 30.47 9.12 4.78
CA SER A 152 31.19 9.10 6.06
C SER A 152 30.67 8.06 7.06
N VAL A 153 29.52 7.45 6.80
CA VAL A 153 28.89 6.47 7.68
C VAL A 153 29.21 5.07 7.16
N ASP A 154 29.74 4.20 8.02
CA ASP A 154 30.00 2.78 7.72
C ASP A 154 28.76 1.89 7.92
N ASP A 155 28.81 0.66 7.42
CA ASP A 155 27.67 -0.26 7.46
C ASP A 155 27.38 -0.80 8.89
N GLU A 156 28.34 -0.78 9.80
CA GLU A 156 28.12 -1.18 11.20
C GLU A 156 27.30 -0.13 11.97
N MET A 157 27.61 1.14 11.76
CA MET A 157 26.79 2.25 12.23
C MET A 157 25.36 2.14 11.68
N LEU A 158 25.18 1.86 10.38
CA LEU A 158 23.84 1.67 9.79
C LEU A 158 23.06 0.54 10.47
N LYS A 159 23.70 -0.60 10.77
CA LYS A 159 23.06 -1.70 11.50
C LYS A 159 22.64 -1.28 12.92
N ALA A 160 23.46 -0.49 13.62
CA ALA A 160 23.11 0.04 14.93
C ALA A 160 21.91 1.00 14.86
N VAL A 161 21.92 1.92 13.89
CA VAL A 161 20.80 2.84 13.63
C VAL A 161 19.53 2.08 13.27
N ALA A 162 19.63 1.04 12.42
CA ALA A 162 18.51 0.20 12.04
C ALA A 162 17.83 -0.45 13.25
N ARG A 163 18.61 -0.96 14.22
CA ARG A 163 18.07 -1.55 15.47
C ARG A 163 17.32 -0.53 16.32
N PHE A 164 17.62 0.76 16.19
CA PHE A 164 16.94 1.84 16.91
C PHE A 164 15.72 2.40 16.16
N ARG A 165 15.51 2.04 14.89
CA ARG A 165 14.44 2.55 14.03
C ARG A 165 13.39 1.47 13.81
N GLN A 166 12.11 1.82 13.97
CA GLN A 166 11.01 0.85 13.84
C GLN A 166 11.08 0.04 12.52
N GLY A 167 11.15 -1.28 12.65
CA GLY A 167 11.21 -2.19 11.49
C GLY A 167 12.52 -2.11 10.69
N GLY A 168 13.60 -1.60 11.29
CA GLY A 168 14.90 -1.47 10.63
C GLY A 168 15.00 -0.30 9.66
N ARG A 169 13.99 0.57 9.57
CA ARG A 169 13.91 1.63 8.55
C ARG A 169 14.75 2.85 8.94
N PHE A 170 16.07 2.69 8.91
CA PHE A 170 17.05 3.75 9.16
C PHE A 170 16.96 4.88 8.12
N PRO A 171 17.47 6.09 8.41
CA PRO A 171 17.40 7.19 7.45
C PRO A 171 18.19 6.90 6.17
N VAL A 172 17.52 7.03 5.03
CA VAL A 172 18.10 6.86 3.69
C VAL A 172 17.75 8.03 2.80
N LEU A 173 18.62 8.33 1.83
CA LEU A 173 18.38 9.39 0.85
C LEU A 173 17.22 9.04 -0.06
N SER A 174 16.26 9.95 -0.19
CA SER A 174 15.13 9.84 -1.13
C SER A 174 15.27 10.81 -2.29
N TYR A 175 15.87 11.98 -2.04
CA TYR A 175 16.03 13.02 -3.06
C TYR A 175 17.23 13.91 -2.74
N TYR A 176 17.94 14.34 -3.78
CA TYR A 176 19.07 15.27 -3.71
C TYR A 176 18.84 16.43 -4.68
N HIS A 177 18.82 17.65 -4.16
CA HIS A 177 18.69 18.86 -4.96
C HIS A 177 20.06 19.37 -5.42
N ARG A 178 20.37 19.15 -6.71
CA ARG A 178 21.70 19.42 -7.29
C ARG A 178 22.21 20.85 -7.10
N LYS A 179 21.33 21.85 -7.17
CA LYS A 179 21.75 23.27 -7.14
C LYS A 179 22.24 23.76 -5.78
N ASN A 180 21.68 23.25 -4.68
CA ASN A 180 21.98 23.75 -3.32
C ASN A 180 22.40 22.65 -2.32
N GLY A 181 22.50 21.41 -2.79
CA GLY A 181 22.92 20.25 -2.00
C GLY A 181 21.93 19.82 -0.92
N MET A 182 20.70 20.32 -0.93
CA MET A 182 19.67 19.93 0.04
C MET A 182 19.17 18.51 -0.24
N VAL A 183 18.80 17.80 0.82
CA VAL A 183 18.36 16.41 0.73
C VAL A 183 16.99 16.22 1.37
N ILE A 184 16.25 15.25 0.85
CA ILE A 184 15.12 14.65 1.55
C ILE A 184 15.54 13.23 1.91
N MET A 185 15.48 12.92 3.19
CA MET A 185 15.65 11.58 3.71
C MET A 185 14.31 11.03 4.19
N ARG A 186 14.20 9.71 4.24
CA ARG A 186 13.07 9.02 4.85
C ARG A 186 13.56 7.97 5.84
N SER A 187 12.79 7.78 6.90
CA SER A 187 13.02 6.76 7.93
C SER A 187 11.68 6.41 8.59
N SER A 188 11.69 5.40 9.47
CA SER A 188 10.64 5.27 10.48
C SER A 188 10.90 6.17 11.69
N GLN A 189 9.94 6.17 12.62
CA GLN A 189 10.16 6.72 13.96
C GLN A 189 11.33 6.01 14.67
N PRO A 190 12.03 6.72 15.57
CA PRO A 190 12.97 6.11 16.49
C PRO A 190 12.23 5.28 17.57
N MET A 191 12.96 4.41 18.25
CA MET A 191 12.46 3.51 19.29
C MET A 191 13.06 3.83 20.68
N PRO A 192 12.90 5.07 21.21
CA PRO A 192 13.37 5.42 22.54
C PRO A 192 12.54 4.75 23.66
N GLY A 193 11.30 4.37 23.36
CA GLY A 193 10.35 3.83 24.33
C GLY A 193 10.04 4.76 25.50
N ALA A 194 9.34 4.22 26.50
CA ALA A 194 8.91 4.97 27.68
C ALA A 194 10.10 5.58 28.45
N ASN A 195 11.21 4.82 28.52
CA ASN A 195 12.41 5.17 29.27
C ASN A 195 13.33 6.18 28.55
N GLY A 196 12.99 6.60 27.32
CA GLY A 196 13.79 7.59 26.59
C GLY A 196 15.17 7.07 26.18
N LYS A 197 15.29 5.78 25.82
CA LYS A 197 16.51 5.16 25.34
C LYS A 197 17.11 6.00 24.20
N ARG A 198 18.44 6.17 24.26
CA ARG A 198 19.22 6.89 23.26
C ARG A 198 20.00 5.91 22.38
N CYS A 199 20.35 6.37 21.18
CA CYS A 199 21.25 5.68 20.27
C CYS A 199 22.28 6.69 19.79
N LYS A 200 23.53 6.51 20.23
CA LYS A 200 24.63 7.42 19.89
C LYS A 200 24.89 7.42 18.39
N GLU A 201 24.74 6.27 17.76
CA GLU A 201 24.91 6.05 16.34
C GLU A 201 23.84 6.79 15.52
N ASP A 202 22.56 6.80 15.96
CA ASP A 202 21.49 7.56 15.29
C ASP A 202 21.70 9.07 15.44
N GLU A 203 22.10 9.52 16.63
CA GLU A 203 22.44 10.91 16.91
C GLU A 203 23.64 11.38 16.06
N GLN A 204 24.70 10.58 15.99
CA GLN A 204 25.89 10.85 15.16
C GLN A 204 25.56 10.81 13.67
N PHE A 205 24.77 9.83 13.22
CA PHE A 205 24.31 9.74 11.84
C PHE A 205 23.58 11.01 11.43
N LEU A 206 22.57 11.43 12.20
CA LEU A 206 21.79 12.61 11.88
C LEU A 206 22.61 13.91 12.02
N ALA A 207 23.57 13.96 12.93
CA ALA A 207 24.51 15.08 13.00
C ALA A 207 25.38 15.18 11.74
N ALA A 208 25.89 14.06 11.24
CA ALA A 208 26.76 14.00 10.05
C ALA A 208 26.06 14.38 8.74
N VAL A 209 24.72 14.31 8.69
CA VAL A 209 23.95 14.75 7.51
C VAL A 209 24.00 16.27 7.33
N LEU A 210 24.11 17.02 8.43
CA LEU A 210 24.07 18.48 8.40
C LEU A 210 25.45 19.04 8.06
N GLN A 211 25.50 19.94 7.08
CA GLN A 211 26.67 20.77 6.86
C GLN A 211 26.88 21.73 8.05
N PRO A 212 28.13 22.19 8.28
CA PRO A 212 28.39 23.26 9.25
C PRO A 212 27.40 24.41 9.07
N ASP A 213 26.91 24.95 10.19
CA ASP A 213 25.98 26.07 10.27
C ASP A 213 24.56 25.85 9.70
N ARG A 214 24.23 24.63 9.25
CA ARG A 214 22.88 24.29 8.79
C ARG A 214 22.04 23.59 9.86
N LYS A 215 20.73 23.86 9.83
CA LYS A 215 19.72 23.15 10.63
C LYS A 215 18.91 22.21 9.76
N GLY A 216 18.60 21.05 10.31
CA GLY A 216 17.72 20.06 9.70
C GLY A 216 16.27 20.20 10.18
N PHE A 217 15.35 19.64 9.41
CA PHE A 217 13.94 19.55 9.80
C PHE A 217 13.49 18.09 9.82
N ILE A 218 12.74 17.72 10.87
CA ILE A 218 12.07 16.43 10.98
C ILE A 218 10.58 16.66 10.86
N ILE A 219 9.96 16.14 9.81
CA ILE A 219 8.53 16.31 9.56
C ILE A 219 7.77 15.17 10.24
N GLU A 220 7.06 15.49 11.32
CA GLU A 220 6.19 14.56 12.04
C GLU A 220 4.78 14.63 11.46
N THR A 221 4.35 13.55 10.81
CA THR A 221 3.06 13.46 10.12
C THR A 221 1.96 12.82 10.94
N ARG A 222 2.27 12.28 12.13
CA ARG A 222 1.25 11.75 13.05
C ARG A 222 0.56 12.87 13.80
N SER A 223 -0.67 12.66 14.26
CA SER A 223 -1.30 13.53 15.25
C SER A 223 -0.52 13.51 16.59
N ILE A 224 -0.79 14.49 17.46
CA ILE A 224 -0.18 14.55 18.80
C ILE A 224 -0.55 13.28 19.59
N GLN A 225 -1.80 12.85 19.48
CA GLN A 225 -2.33 11.64 20.13
C GLN A 225 -1.61 10.39 19.63
N ALA A 226 -1.47 10.23 18.30
CA ALA A 226 -0.78 9.09 17.72
C ALA A 226 0.72 9.07 18.07
N THR A 227 1.34 10.24 18.20
CA THR A 227 2.74 10.36 18.68
C THR A 227 2.87 9.89 20.13
N HIS A 228 1.93 10.28 21.00
CA HIS A 228 1.88 9.82 22.39
C HIS A 228 1.67 8.30 22.48
N GLN A 229 0.70 7.76 21.72
CA GLN A 229 0.44 6.32 21.68
C GLN A 229 1.66 5.53 21.19
N ALA A 230 2.37 6.04 20.18
CA ALA A 230 3.58 5.41 19.69
C ALA A 230 4.67 5.35 20.77
N ARG A 231 4.83 6.40 21.58
CA ARG A 231 5.76 6.41 22.71
C ARG A 231 5.43 5.35 23.75
N VAL A 232 4.14 5.15 24.06
CA VAL A 232 3.68 4.08 24.96
C VAL A 232 4.02 2.70 24.39
N LYS A 233 3.92 2.52 23.06
CA LYS A 233 4.26 1.27 22.36
C LYS A 233 5.75 1.07 22.07
N GLY A 234 6.65 1.81 22.72
CA GLY A 234 8.09 1.67 22.54
C GLY A 234 8.72 2.57 21.46
N GLY A 235 7.90 3.25 20.65
CA GLY A 235 8.33 4.23 19.67
C GLY A 235 8.62 5.61 20.27
N GLY A 236 8.57 6.65 19.45
CA GLY A 236 8.74 8.02 19.90
C GLY A 236 9.14 8.97 18.79
N PHE A 237 9.97 9.95 19.16
CA PHE A 237 10.45 11.02 18.29
C PHE A 237 11.78 11.56 18.80
N GLU A 238 12.51 12.24 17.91
CA GLU A 238 13.75 12.93 18.17
C GLU A 238 13.52 14.17 19.05
N THR A 239 14.13 14.21 20.24
CA THR A 239 14.01 15.34 21.17
C THR A 239 15.06 16.41 20.88
N LYS A 240 14.73 17.69 21.13
CA LYS A 240 15.69 18.80 20.94
C LYS A 240 16.96 18.66 21.77
N ALA A 241 16.88 18.02 22.94
CA ALA A 241 18.04 17.78 23.79
C ALA A 241 19.05 16.80 23.16
N ASN A 242 18.56 15.77 22.47
CA ASN A 242 19.42 14.73 21.88
C ASN A 242 19.79 15.06 20.42
N TYR A 243 18.96 15.83 19.72
CA TYR A 243 19.15 16.22 18.32
C TYR A 243 19.10 17.76 18.18
N PRO A 244 20.07 18.50 18.73
CA PRO A 244 19.99 19.96 18.90
C PRO A 244 19.88 20.75 17.59
N ASN A 245 20.45 20.23 16.51
CA ASN A 245 20.44 20.86 15.18
C ASN A 245 19.26 20.44 14.31
N TRP A 246 18.37 19.59 14.82
CA TRP A 246 17.17 19.13 14.11
C TRP A 246 15.91 19.73 14.73
N LYS A 247 15.21 20.54 13.94
CA LYS A 247 13.92 21.12 14.34
C LYS A 247 12.78 20.23 13.89
N ARG A 248 12.04 19.67 14.84
CA ARG A 248 10.81 18.93 14.54
C ARG A 248 9.69 19.89 14.14
N LEU A 249 9.03 19.61 13.01
CA LEU A 249 7.84 20.31 12.52
C LEU A 249 6.67 19.33 12.55
N HIS A 250 5.57 19.73 13.18
CA HIS A 250 4.35 18.93 13.25
C HIS A 250 3.43 19.29 12.09
N ARG A 251 3.13 18.31 11.23
CA ARG A 251 2.32 18.42 10.02
C ARG A 251 1.40 17.19 9.91
N PRO A 252 0.40 17.07 10.78
CA PRO A 252 -0.43 15.87 10.85
C PRO A 252 -1.11 15.61 9.51
N ILE A 253 -1.04 14.37 9.04
CA ILE A 253 -1.79 13.86 7.91
C ILE A 253 -2.83 12.91 8.47
N ASP A 254 -4.10 13.18 8.19
CA ASP A 254 -5.19 12.34 8.65
C ASP A 254 -5.03 10.93 8.07
N ARG A 255 -4.94 9.95 8.97
CA ARG A 255 -5.03 8.55 8.61
C ARG A 255 -6.51 8.22 8.72
N GLY A 256 -7.14 7.90 7.59
CA GLY A 256 -8.51 7.38 7.59
C GLY A 256 -8.63 6.23 8.59
N ARG A 257 -9.80 6.10 9.23
CA ARG A 257 -10.12 4.89 9.97
C ARG A 257 -10.31 3.79 8.93
N GLY A 258 -9.23 3.06 8.65
CA GLY A 258 -9.30 1.79 7.93
C GLY A 258 -9.92 0.72 8.80
#